data_AF-A0AAV3NVN2-F1
#
_entry.id   AF-A0AAV3NVN2-F1
#
_cell.length_a   1.000
_cell.length_b   1.000
_cell.length_c   1.000
_cell.angle_alpha   90.00
_cell.angle_beta   90.00
_cell.angle_gamma   90.00
#
_symmetry.space_group_name_H-M   'P 1'
#
loop_
_entity.id
_entity.type
_entity.pdbx_description
1 polymer ?
#
loop_
_entity_poly.entity_id
_entity_poly.type
_entity_poly.pdbx_seq_one_letter_code
_entity_poly.pdbx_strand_id
1 'polypeptide(L)'
;MYDRVVIDEKWPCFDTYGNVLFDGKIGTFPFIYKEPAKRNNKNRVAGTLVTKPILLITQDVIRSCLIEKSLQYREAPKTIDELVAAVEKSFQELSPSALNRVFLTFQECMIEVLKCKRGNDYKIPHMRKENLEKENCLPVTLSVDHELLEKVLSHLQS
;
A
#
# COMPACT_ATOMS: atom_id res chain seq x y z
N MET A 1 -13.69 -30.19 -0.57
CA MET A 1 -12.57 -30.37 -1.51
C MET A 1 -12.30 -28.99 -2.07
N TYR A 2 -11.44 -28.20 -1.41
CA TYR A 2 -11.16 -26.85 -1.83
C TYR A 2 -9.99 -26.91 -2.81
N ASP A 3 -10.29 -26.63 -4.08
CA ASP A 3 -9.26 -26.47 -5.10
C ASP A 3 -8.44 -25.21 -4.85
N ARG A 4 -7.14 -25.36 -5.06
CA ARG A 4 -6.12 -24.32 -4.97
C ARG A 4 -6.47 -23.19 -5.93
N VAL A 5 -6.76 -22.01 -5.38
CA VAL A 5 -6.67 -20.75 -6.14
C VAL A 5 -5.20 -20.51 -6.44
N VAL A 6 -4.81 -20.73 -7.69
CA VAL A 6 -3.53 -20.27 -8.23
C VAL A 6 -3.67 -18.78 -8.45
N ILE A 7 -3.06 -17.98 -7.58
CA ILE A 7 -2.94 -16.54 -7.75
C ILE A 7 -1.69 -16.34 -8.62
N ASP A 8 -1.86 -16.06 -9.91
CA ASP A 8 -0.77 -15.59 -10.78
C ASP A 8 -0.46 -14.13 -10.41
N GLU A 9 0.27 -13.97 -9.31
CA GLU A 9 0.79 -12.70 -8.82
C GLU A 9 1.93 -12.23 -9.73
N LYS A 10 1.64 -11.21 -10.54
CA LYS A 10 2.59 -10.58 -11.46
C LYS A 10 3.55 -9.65 -10.72
N TRP A 11 4.51 -10.18 -9.96
CA TRP A 11 5.53 -9.36 -9.28
C TRP A 11 6.84 -10.15 -9.06
N PRO A 12 8.05 -9.65 -9.45
CA PRO A 12 8.62 -8.31 -9.21
C PRO A 12 8.58 -7.32 -10.39
N CYS A 13 8.63 -6.01 -10.11
CA CYS A 13 8.93 -4.96 -11.08
C CYS A 13 10.44 -4.70 -11.14
N PHE A 14 10.99 -4.68 -12.35
CA PHE A 14 12.40 -4.39 -12.63
C PHE A 14 12.54 -3.10 -13.44
N ASP A 15 13.65 -2.39 -13.26
CA ASP A 15 14.05 -1.28 -14.12
C ASP A 15 14.56 -1.77 -15.49
N THR A 16 14.88 -0.84 -16.39
CA THR A 16 15.44 -1.14 -17.73
C THR A 16 16.83 -1.76 -17.70
N TYR A 17 17.47 -1.79 -16.54
CA TYR A 17 18.82 -2.32 -16.31
C TYR A 17 18.78 -3.67 -15.57
N GLY A 18 17.59 -4.21 -15.27
CA GLY A 18 17.40 -5.48 -14.60
C GLY A 18 17.48 -5.41 -13.06
N ASN A 19 17.48 -4.22 -12.46
CA ASN A 19 17.43 -4.07 -11.01
C ASN A 19 15.98 -4.13 -10.51
N VAL A 20 15.76 -4.75 -9.35
CA VAL A 20 14.42 -4.84 -8.73
C VAL A 20 14.01 -3.46 -8.21
N LEU A 21 13.03 -2.83 -8.86
CA LEU A 21 12.43 -1.57 -8.43
C LEU A 21 11.37 -1.80 -7.36
N PHE A 22 10.64 -2.92 -7.45
CA PHE A 22 9.60 -3.27 -6.48
C PHE A 22 9.39 -4.78 -6.46
N ASP A 23 9.62 -5.43 -5.32
CA ASP A 23 9.70 -6.89 -5.25
C ASP A 23 8.34 -7.60 -5.17
N GLY A 24 7.23 -6.86 -5.22
CA GLY A 24 5.89 -7.42 -5.09
C GLY A 24 5.49 -7.83 -3.69
N LYS A 25 6.41 -7.78 -2.72
CA LYS A 25 6.11 -8.15 -1.34
C LYS A 25 5.47 -6.97 -0.63
N ILE A 26 4.28 -6.58 -1.08
CA ILE A 26 3.33 -5.98 -0.12
C ILE A 26 2.79 -7.14 0.70
N GLY A 27 3.62 -7.62 1.63
CA GLY A 27 3.17 -8.59 2.61
C GLY A 27 1.94 -8.04 3.32
N THR A 28 0.93 -8.88 3.52
CA THR A 28 -0.13 -8.58 4.48
C THR A 28 0.55 -8.37 5.83
N PHE A 29 0.71 -7.12 6.27
CA PHE A 29 1.38 -6.81 7.53
C PHE A 29 0.51 -7.35 8.66
N PRO A 30 0.93 -8.43 9.35
CA PRO A 30 0.12 -8.96 10.43
C PRO A 30 0.25 -7.97 11.59
N PHE A 31 -0.88 -7.52 12.15
CA PHE A 31 -0.88 -6.68 13.36
C PHE A 31 -0.46 -7.55 14.55
N ILE A 32 0.84 -7.60 14.81
CA ILE A 32 1.46 -8.49 15.79
C ILE A 32 2.33 -7.71 16.78
N TYR A 33 2.38 -8.18 18.02
CA TYR A 33 3.32 -7.70 19.03
C TYR A 33 4.11 -8.86 19.64
N LYS A 34 5.32 -8.59 20.16
CA LYS A 34 6.18 -9.59 20.79
C LYS A 34 6.01 -9.55 22.32
N GLU A 35 5.58 -10.65 22.92
CA GLU A 35 5.51 -10.80 24.38
C GLU A 35 6.42 -11.96 24.86
N PRO A 36 7.19 -11.81 25.95
CA PRO A 36 8.00 -12.90 26.48
C PRO A 36 7.14 -14.07 26.93
N ALA A 37 7.63 -15.29 26.68
CA ALA A 37 6.96 -16.52 27.11
C ALA A 37 6.84 -16.60 28.62
N LYS A 38 5.60 -16.59 29.15
CA LYS A 38 5.34 -16.70 30.60
C LYS A 38 5.59 -18.10 31.17
N ARG A 39 5.53 -19.14 30.35
CA ARG A 39 5.67 -20.53 30.79
C ARG A 39 6.59 -21.30 29.85
N ASN A 40 7.42 -22.17 30.44
CA ASN A 40 8.27 -23.09 29.69
C ASN A 40 7.41 -24.19 29.06
N ASN A 41 7.64 -24.48 27.79
CA ASN A 41 7.02 -25.56 27.03
C ASN A 41 8.14 -26.31 26.28
N LYS A 42 7.96 -27.61 26.00
CA LYS A 42 8.90 -28.43 25.21
C LYS A 42 9.34 -27.76 23.90
N ASN A 43 8.49 -26.93 23.30
CA ASN A 43 8.77 -26.22 22.06
C ASN A 43 9.27 -24.77 22.26
N ARG A 44 9.37 -24.25 23.50
CA ARG A 44 9.80 -22.87 23.77
C ARG A 44 10.20 -22.64 25.24
N VAL A 45 11.41 -22.14 25.45
CA VAL A 45 11.90 -21.76 26.79
C VAL A 45 11.15 -20.51 27.29
N ALA A 46 10.91 -20.43 28.60
CA ALA A 46 10.38 -19.23 29.23
C ALA A 46 11.27 -18.02 28.90
N GLY A 47 10.67 -16.87 28.58
CA GLY A 47 11.40 -15.66 28.14
C GLY A 47 11.57 -15.50 26.62
N THR A 48 11.40 -16.54 25.79
CA THR A 48 11.45 -16.36 24.33
C THR A 48 10.32 -15.46 23.84
N LEU A 49 10.66 -14.37 23.14
CA LEU A 49 9.71 -13.43 22.54
C LEU A 49 8.78 -14.16 21.58
N VAL A 50 7.47 -14.03 21.79
CA VAL A 50 6.48 -14.58 20.87
C VAL A 50 5.49 -13.58 20.38
N THR A 51 5.29 -13.73 19.08
CA THR A 51 4.36 -13.02 18.25
C THR A 51 2.94 -13.40 18.64
N LYS A 52 2.19 -12.42 19.12
CA LYS A 52 0.75 -12.53 19.35
C LYS A 52 0.01 -11.56 18.45
N PRO A 53 -1.15 -11.95 17.90
CA PRO A 53 -2.00 -11.04 17.14
C PRO A 53 -2.57 -9.96 18.06
N ILE A 54 -2.61 -8.73 17.57
CA ILE A 54 -3.31 -7.63 18.22
C ILE A 54 -4.80 -7.80 17.90
N LEU A 55 -5.59 -8.07 18.94
CA LEU A 55 -7.03 -8.35 18.78
C LEU A 55 -7.86 -7.07 18.61
N LEU A 56 -7.39 -5.95 19.16
CA LEU A 56 -8.07 -4.67 19.07
C LEU A 56 -7.27 -3.72 18.18
N ILE A 57 -7.77 -3.51 16.98
CA ILE A 57 -7.16 -2.65 15.98
C ILE A 57 -7.80 -1.27 16.11
N THR A 58 -7.17 -0.39 16.90
CA THR A 58 -7.57 1.03 17.00
C THR A 58 -6.82 1.88 15.95
N GLN A 59 -7.31 3.09 15.69
CA GLN A 59 -6.66 4.01 14.75
C GLN A 59 -5.19 4.28 15.11
N ASP A 60 -4.87 4.40 16.40
CA ASP A 60 -3.50 4.64 16.87
C ASP A 60 -2.59 3.43 16.63
N VAL A 61 -3.12 2.21 16.83
CA VAL A 61 -2.40 0.96 16.53
C VAL A 61 -2.13 0.85 15.03
N ILE A 62 -3.13 1.14 14.19
CA ILE A 62 -2.97 1.16 12.73
C ILE A 62 -1.91 2.20 12.34
N ARG A 63 -2.03 3.44 12.83
CA ARG A 63 -1.12 4.53 12.51
C ARG A 63 0.31 4.19 12.91
N SER A 64 0.51 3.73 14.14
CA SER A 64 1.83 3.36 14.66
C SER A 64 2.44 2.21 13.86
N CYS A 65 1.66 1.16 13.59
CA CYS A 65 2.15 -0.02 12.88
C CYS A 65 2.47 0.29 11.41
N LEU A 66 1.66 1.11 10.74
CA LEU A 66 1.92 1.54 9.37
C LEU A 66 3.18 2.41 9.27
N ILE A 67 3.35 3.39 10.16
CA ILE A 67 4.53 4.27 10.18
C ILE A 67 5.79 3.44 10.44
N GLU A 68 5.79 2.61 11.49
CA GLU A 68 6.96 1.81 11.87
C GLU A 68 7.35 0.84 10.74
N LYS A 69 6.39 0.16 10.11
CA LYS A 69 6.66 -0.86 9.09
C LYS A 69 6.98 -0.27 7.72
N SER A 70 6.35 0.83 7.34
CA SER A 70 6.62 1.50 6.06
C SER A 70 8.05 2.09 6.03
N LEU A 71 8.54 2.59 7.16
CA LEU A 71 9.86 3.22 7.26
C LEU A 71 11.00 2.21 7.49
N GLN A 72 10.74 1.10 8.19
CA GLN A 72 11.70 0.00 8.34
C GLN A 72 12.18 -0.54 6.98
N TYR A 73 11.33 -0.50 5.94
CA TYR A 73 11.70 -0.96 4.61
C TYR A 73 12.63 0.01 3.85
N ARG A 74 12.62 1.32 4.19
CA ARG A 74 13.42 2.35 3.49
C ARG A 74 14.70 2.74 4.24
N GLU A 75 14.63 3.01 5.54
CA GLU A 75 15.76 3.61 6.28
C GLU A 75 16.15 2.84 7.56
N ALA A 76 15.49 1.72 7.88
CA ALA A 76 15.78 0.82 9.02
C ALA A 76 16.23 1.53 10.33
N PRO A 77 15.47 2.53 10.85
CA PRO A 77 15.84 3.28 12.04
C PRO A 77 15.84 2.39 13.28
N LYS A 78 16.82 2.58 14.17
CA LYS A 78 17.03 1.76 15.38
C LYS A 78 16.62 2.47 16.66
N THR A 79 16.38 3.78 16.60
CA THR A 79 15.93 4.59 17.74
C THR A 79 14.70 5.43 17.39
N ILE A 80 13.96 5.91 18.41
CA ILE A 80 12.79 6.77 18.21
C ILE A 80 13.20 8.08 17.55
N ASP A 81 14.33 8.67 17.96
CA ASP A 81 14.82 9.93 17.38
C ASP A 81 15.23 9.77 15.91
N GLU A 82 15.89 8.65 15.56
CA GLU A 82 16.18 8.31 14.15
C GLU A 82 14.89 8.12 13.35
N LEU A 83 13.86 7.51 13.94
CA LEU A 83 12.56 7.34 13.30
C LEU A 83 11.89 8.69 13.05
N VAL A 84 11.85 9.58 14.04
CA VAL A 84 11.26 10.92 13.90
C VAL A 84 12.01 11.72 12.83
N ALA A 85 13.34 11.71 12.86
CA ALA A 85 14.15 12.39 11.86
C ALA A 85 13.92 11.83 10.45
N ALA A 86 13.81 10.51 10.31
CA ALA A 86 13.52 9.87 9.02
C ALA A 86 12.11 10.21 8.51
N VAL A 87 11.10 10.26 9.40
CA VAL A 87 9.74 10.72 9.07
C VAL A 87 9.78 12.15 8.56
N GLU A 88 10.38 13.07 9.33
CA GLU A 88 10.44 14.49 8.99
C GLU A 88 11.18 14.71 7.67
N LYS A 89 12.33 14.05 7.49
CA LYS A 89 13.07 14.06 6.22
C LYS A 89 12.19 13.57 5.06
N SER A 90 11.53 12.43 5.22
CA SER A 90 10.66 11.86 4.17
C SER A 90 9.48 12.76 3.82
N PHE A 91 8.96 13.51 4.80
CA PHE A 91 7.90 14.48 4.60
C PHE A 91 8.40 15.73 3.86
N GLN A 92 9.59 16.24 4.19
CA GLN A 92 10.19 17.38 3.50
C GLN A 92 10.62 17.04 2.06
N GLU A 93 11.06 15.81 1.82
CA GLU A 93 11.41 15.31 0.48
C GLU A 93 10.19 15.04 -0.41
N LEU A 94 8.99 14.98 0.17
CA LEU A 94 7.76 14.71 -0.56
C LEU A 94 7.34 15.92 -1.39
N SER A 95 7.61 15.86 -2.71
CA SER A 95 7.24 16.96 -3.59
C SER A 95 5.73 16.98 -3.89
N PRO A 96 5.09 18.18 -3.95
CA PRO A 96 3.69 18.32 -4.37
C PRO A 96 3.41 17.70 -5.75
N SER A 97 4.39 17.78 -6.64
CA SER A 97 4.45 17.10 -7.94
C SER A 97 4.31 15.58 -7.84
N ALA A 98 5.09 14.94 -6.98
CA ALA A 98 5.00 13.51 -6.74
C ALA A 98 3.65 13.12 -6.14
N LEU A 99 3.14 13.92 -5.21
CA LEU A 99 1.80 13.73 -4.63
C LEU A 99 0.71 13.80 -5.69
N ASN A 100 0.73 14.80 -6.57
CA ASN A 100 -0.26 14.93 -7.64
C ASN A 100 -0.23 13.71 -8.58
N ARG A 101 0.96 13.24 -8.96
CA ARG A 101 1.12 12.03 -9.79
C ARG A 101 0.51 10.79 -9.13
N VAL A 102 0.75 10.59 -7.83
CA VAL A 102 0.17 9.47 -7.07
C VAL A 102 -1.34 9.60 -6.98
N PHE A 103 -1.84 10.80 -6.69
CA PHE A 103 -3.27 11.06 -6.57
C PHE A 103 -4.03 10.83 -7.88
N LEU A 104 -3.49 11.30 -9.01
CA LEU A 104 -4.05 11.01 -10.33
C LEU A 104 -4.07 9.51 -10.64
N THR A 105 -3.00 8.78 -10.29
CA THR A 105 -2.97 7.31 -10.44
C THR A 105 -4.08 6.64 -9.65
N PHE A 106 -4.33 7.11 -8.43
CA PHE A 106 -5.40 6.60 -7.59
C PHE A 106 -6.78 6.89 -8.20
N GLN A 107 -7.01 8.11 -8.71
CA GLN A 107 -8.24 8.47 -9.41
C GLN A 107 -8.45 7.64 -10.68
N GLU A 108 -7.39 7.43 -11.47
CA GLU A 108 -7.40 6.54 -12.64
C GLU A 108 -7.83 5.12 -12.26
N CYS A 109 -7.26 4.56 -11.19
CA CYS A 109 -7.64 3.23 -10.69
C CYS A 109 -9.12 3.18 -10.29
N MET A 110 -9.62 4.20 -9.58
CA MET A 110 -11.03 4.26 -9.16
C MET A 110 -11.97 4.28 -10.37
N ILE A 111 -11.63 5.05 -11.41
CA ILE A 111 -12.41 5.09 -12.66
C ILE A 111 -12.45 3.71 -13.32
N GLU A 112 -11.33 2.99 -13.38
CA GLU A 112 -11.32 1.63 -13.94
C GLU A 112 -12.07 0.62 -13.09
N VAL A 113 -11.99 0.71 -11.76
CA VAL A 113 -12.80 -0.13 -10.85
C VAL A 113 -14.30 0.07 -11.10
N LEU A 114 -14.73 1.32 -11.32
CA LEU A 114 -16.11 1.64 -11.68
C LEU A 114 -16.53 0.97 -13.00
N LYS A 115 -15.63 0.88 -13.99
CA LYS A 115 -15.88 0.15 -15.24
C LYS A 115 -15.98 -1.36 -15.02
N CYS A 116 -15.21 -1.93 -14.11
CA CYS A 116 -15.14 -3.37 -13.84
C CYS A 116 -16.27 -3.92 -12.95
N LYS A 117 -17.30 -3.12 -12.61
CA LYS A 117 -18.51 -3.54 -11.87
C LYS A 117 -18.22 -4.53 -10.70
N ARG A 118 -17.37 -4.10 -9.76
CA ARG A 118 -16.92 -4.85 -8.55
C ARG A 118 -15.80 -5.90 -8.74
N GLY A 119 -15.24 -6.06 -9.93
CA GLY A 119 -14.06 -6.91 -10.16
C GLY A 119 -12.72 -6.21 -9.88
N ASN A 120 -11.68 -6.98 -9.54
CA ASN A 120 -10.31 -6.48 -9.30
C ASN A 120 -9.41 -6.56 -10.55
N ASP A 121 -9.95 -6.94 -11.70
CA ASP A 121 -9.19 -7.19 -12.94
C ASP A 121 -8.88 -5.90 -13.73
N TYR A 122 -8.82 -4.76 -13.04
CA TYR A 122 -8.57 -3.49 -13.68
C TYR A 122 -7.08 -3.29 -13.99
N LYS A 123 -6.80 -2.64 -15.12
CA LYS A 123 -5.45 -2.24 -15.50
C LYS A 123 -5.22 -0.79 -15.07
N ILE A 124 -4.32 -0.55 -14.12
CA ILE A 124 -3.11 0.25 -14.40
C ILE A 124 -3.18 1.37 -15.45
N PRO A 125 -4.04 2.42 -15.41
CA PRO A 125 -4.05 3.39 -16.49
C PRO A 125 -2.77 4.22 -16.49
N HIS A 126 -2.26 4.52 -17.69
CA HIS A 126 -0.99 5.23 -17.84
C HIS A 126 -1.16 6.48 -18.71
N MET A 127 -1.36 7.64 -18.06
CA MET A 127 -1.50 8.94 -18.75
C MET A 127 -0.19 9.74 -18.95
N ARG A 128 1.00 9.10 -18.85
CA ARG A 128 2.31 9.76 -19.06
C ARG A 128 2.50 11.03 -18.21
N LYS A 129 2.18 10.93 -16.92
CA LYS A 129 2.11 12.06 -15.98
C LYS A 129 3.37 12.94 -15.96
N GLU A 130 4.55 12.33 -16.09
CA GLU A 130 5.83 13.06 -16.11
C GLU A 130 5.97 13.97 -17.35
N ASN A 131 5.45 13.56 -18.51
CA ASN A 131 5.51 14.38 -19.72
C ASN A 131 4.54 15.56 -19.61
N LEU A 132 3.31 15.30 -19.14
CA LEU A 132 2.31 16.35 -18.91
C LEU A 132 2.78 17.38 -17.88
N GLU A 133 3.54 16.94 -16.87
CA GLU A 133 4.13 17.82 -15.88
C GLU A 133 5.22 18.72 -16.48
N LYS A 134 6.09 18.17 -17.34
CA LYS A 134 7.10 18.96 -18.09
C LYS A 134 6.45 20.00 -19.01
N GLU A 135 5.27 19.70 -19.54
CA GLU A 135 4.47 20.60 -20.37
C GLU A 135 3.56 21.53 -19.56
N ASN A 136 3.59 21.48 -18.23
CA ASN A 136 2.69 22.22 -17.32
C ASN A 136 1.19 21.99 -17.60
N CYS A 137 0.84 20.84 -18.17
CA CYS A 137 -0.52 20.46 -18.54
C CYS A 137 -1.07 19.30 -17.69
N LEU A 138 -0.36 18.89 -16.64
CA LEU A 138 -0.81 17.82 -15.76
C LEU A 138 -2.02 18.28 -14.92
N PRO A 139 -3.19 17.62 -15.06
CA PRO A 139 -4.37 17.98 -14.27
C PRO A 139 -4.15 17.71 -12.77
N VAL A 140 -4.93 18.35 -11.91
CA VAL A 140 -4.94 18.08 -10.46
C VAL A 140 -6.05 17.10 -10.07
N THR A 141 -7.04 16.93 -10.94
CA THR A 141 -8.19 16.04 -10.72
C THR A 141 -8.71 15.54 -12.05
N LEU A 142 -9.16 14.28 -12.07
CA LEU A 142 -9.79 13.66 -13.23
C LEU A 142 -11.31 13.72 -13.13
N SER A 143 -11.98 14.03 -14.25
CA SER A 143 -13.43 13.96 -14.35
C SER A 143 -13.87 12.52 -14.53
N VAL A 144 -14.88 12.10 -13.78
CA VAL A 144 -15.58 10.84 -14.03
C VAL A 144 -16.73 11.11 -15.00
N ASP A 145 -16.85 10.27 -16.02
CA ASP A 145 -17.94 10.36 -16.98
C ASP A 145 -19.31 10.13 -16.30
N HIS A 146 -20.27 11.01 -16.60
CA HIS A 146 -21.60 10.99 -15.97
C HIS A 146 -22.38 9.74 -16.38
N GLU A 147 -22.24 9.31 -17.64
CA GLU A 147 -22.92 8.11 -18.13
C GLU A 147 -22.39 6.84 -17.42
N LEU A 148 -21.08 6.79 -17.15
CA LEU A 148 -20.47 5.72 -16.35
C LEU A 148 -21.02 5.71 -14.91
N LEU A 149 -21.15 6.88 -14.28
CA LEU A 149 -21.71 6.98 -12.92
C LEU A 149 -23.16 6.48 -12.86
N GLU A 150 -24.01 6.90 -13.80
CA GLU A 150 -25.41 6.43 -13.85
C GLU A 150 -25.51 4.92 -14.06
N LYS A 151 -24.67 4.34 -14.92
CA LYS A 151 -24.59 2.88 -15.13
C LYS A 151 -24.15 2.13 -13.87
N VAL A 152 -23.23 2.69 -13.08
CA VAL A 152 -22.81 2.07 -11.83
C VAL A 152 -23.90 2.19 -10.76
N LEU A 153 -24.53 3.36 -10.63
CA LEU A 153 -25.58 3.59 -9.64
C LEU A 153 -26.80 2.69 -9.88
N SER A 154 -27.23 2.56 -11.14
CA SER A 154 -28.33 1.65 -11.51
C SER A 154 -27.99 0.18 -11.20
N HIS A 155 -26.74 -0.25 -11.38
CA HIS A 155 -26.30 -1.60 -11.05
C HIS A 155 -26.19 -1.87 -9.53
N LEU A 156 -25.95 -0.84 -8.72
CA LEU A 156 -25.90 -0.96 -7.26
C LEU A 156 -27.29 -0.95 -6.59
N GLN A 157 -28.30 -0.47 -7.30
CA GLN A 157 -29.69 -0.39 -6.83
C GLN A 157 -30.54 -1.64 -7.17
N SER A 158 -30.00 -2.58 -7.96
CA SER A 158 -30.60 -3.90 -8.25
C SER A 158 -30.12 -4.96 -7.27
#